data_AF-D1B220-F1
#
_entry.id   AF-D1B220-F1
#
_cell.length_a   1.000
_cell.length_b   1.000
_cell.length_c   1.000
_cell.angle_alpha   90.00
_cell.angle_beta   90.00
_cell.angle_gamma   90.00
#
_symmetry.space_group_name_H-M   'P 1'
#
loop_
_entity.id
_entity.type
_entity.pdbx_description
1 polymer ?
#
loop_
_entity_poly.entity_id
_entity_poly.type
_entity_poly.pdbx_seq_one_letter_code
_entity_poly.pdbx_strand_id
1 'polypeptide(L)'
;MSLIQQTNRYALERDIESANESNVQWLKERFKEVLESNKELTRKCDYLGYSILGIDAKVQLLEDEIKELRFVKDKLKGAKELALEVGAELFSEYGIAKLEGAGISSITLYQPLQSPKLSLTITNEMALIEAGFVKRVADTEAIKEAYLGGQYVELIHACCEIELHASTSPKRLKINKRRAVNNLASLSTKEEQAS
;
A
#
# COMPACT_ATOMS: atom_id res chain seq x y z
N MET A 1 21.15 -11.33 20.95
CA MET A 1 20.22 -12.11 21.79
C MET A 1 18.81 -11.67 21.44
N SER A 2 18.14 -12.44 20.58
CA SER A 2 16.82 -12.11 20.04
C SER A 2 15.74 -12.42 21.08
N LEU A 3 15.06 -11.38 21.56
CA LEU A 3 13.83 -11.51 22.35
C LEU A 3 12.68 -11.84 21.41
N ILE A 4 12.67 -13.08 20.90
CA ILE A 4 11.43 -13.70 20.43
C ILE A 4 10.62 -13.93 21.71
N GLN A 5 9.76 -12.97 22.05
CA GLN A 5 8.73 -13.21 23.04
C GLN A 5 7.94 -14.42 22.56
N GLN A 6 8.04 -15.51 23.33
CA GLN A 6 7.31 -16.74 23.12
C GLN A 6 5.84 -16.39 22.86
N THR A 7 5.41 -16.61 21.62
CA THR A 7 4.02 -16.55 21.20
C THR A 7 3.26 -17.64 21.95
N ASN A 8 2.85 -17.34 23.19
CA ASN A 8 1.62 -17.90 23.73
C ASN A 8 0.50 -17.37 22.84
N ARG A 9 0.30 -18.02 21.68
CA ARG A 9 -0.84 -17.79 20.80
C ARG A 9 -2.07 -17.90 21.67
N TYR A 10 -2.68 -16.76 21.98
CA TYR A 10 -3.94 -16.77 22.68
C TYR A 10 -4.93 -17.53 21.79
N ALA A 11 -5.67 -18.50 22.35
CA ALA A 11 -6.64 -19.28 21.57
C ALA A 11 -7.60 -18.34 20.81
N LEU A 12 -7.92 -17.19 21.42
CA LEU A 12 -8.74 -16.15 20.83
C LEU A 12 -8.09 -15.46 19.62
N GLU A 13 -6.77 -15.25 19.61
CA GLU A 13 -6.07 -14.69 18.45
C GLU A 13 -6.26 -15.58 17.22
N ARG A 14 -6.16 -16.91 17.39
CA ARG A 14 -6.42 -17.86 16.30
C ARG A 14 -7.87 -17.82 15.85
N ASP A 15 -8.80 -17.69 16.79
CA ASP A 15 -10.23 -17.57 16.49
C ASP A 15 -10.52 -16.29 15.69
N ILE A 16 -9.88 -15.16 16.04
CA ILE A 16 -9.95 -13.89 15.31
C ILE A 16 -9.28 -14.02 13.93
N GLU A 17 -8.14 -14.69 13.82
CA GLU A 17 -7.44 -14.92 12.56
C GLU A 17 -8.30 -15.72 11.56
N SER A 18 -9.12 -16.65 12.07
CA SER A 18 -10.05 -17.41 11.24
C SER A 18 -11.34 -16.66 10.88
N ALA A 19 -11.54 -15.44 11.39
CA ALA A 19 -12.79 -14.72 11.25
C ALA A 19 -13.06 -14.29 9.81
N ASN A 20 -14.29 -14.48 9.36
CA ASN A 20 -14.80 -14.08 8.05
C ASN A 20 -16.32 -13.83 8.14
N GLU A 21 -16.94 -13.47 7.02
CA GLU A 21 -18.38 -13.12 6.99
C GLU A 21 -19.30 -14.29 7.37
N SER A 22 -18.88 -15.55 7.17
CA SER A 22 -19.71 -16.72 7.45
C SER A 22 -19.64 -17.20 8.91
N ASN A 23 -18.63 -16.78 9.69
CA ASN A 23 -18.45 -17.21 11.08
C ASN A 23 -18.56 -16.07 12.11
N VAL A 24 -19.21 -14.96 11.76
CA VAL A 24 -19.42 -13.82 12.66
C VAL A 24 -20.08 -14.23 13.98
N GLN A 25 -21.06 -15.13 13.94
CA GLN A 25 -21.75 -15.58 15.15
C GLN A 25 -20.84 -16.37 16.08
N TRP A 26 -19.99 -17.23 15.53
CA TRP A 26 -18.96 -17.94 16.28
C TRP A 26 -18.01 -16.97 16.97
N LEU A 27 -17.49 -15.96 16.25
CA LEU A 27 -16.60 -14.96 16.86
C LEU A 27 -17.27 -14.19 18.01
N LYS A 28 -18.57 -13.86 17.88
CA LYS A 28 -19.34 -13.24 18.96
C LYS A 28 -19.41 -14.12 20.20
N GLU A 29 -19.61 -15.43 20.03
CA GLU A 29 -19.62 -16.39 21.15
C GLU A 29 -18.26 -16.45 21.84
N ARG A 30 -17.17 -16.47 21.07
CA ARG A 30 -15.81 -16.42 21.62
C ARG A 30 -15.56 -15.15 22.45
N PHE A 31 -16.04 -13.99 21.99
CA PHE A 31 -15.97 -12.76 22.77
C PHE A 31 -16.83 -12.81 24.03
N LYS A 32 -18.04 -13.39 23.97
CA LYS A 32 -18.88 -13.58 25.15
C LYS A 32 -18.21 -14.45 26.19
N GLU A 33 -17.64 -15.59 25.81
CA GLU A 33 -16.92 -16.48 26.74
C GLU A 33 -15.83 -15.74 27.52
N VAL A 34 -15.10 -14.84 26.86
CA VAL A 34 -14.07 -14.02 27.51
C VAL A 34 -14.71 -13.03 28.48
N LEU A 35 -15.75 -12.32 28.05
CA LEU A 35 -16.44 -11.30 28.85
C LEU A 35 -17.20 -11.88 30.04
N GLU A 36 -17.76 -13.07 29.90
CA GLU A 36 -18.54 -13.79 30.92
C GLU A 36 -17.66 -14.66 31.83
N SER A 37 -16.38 -14.85 31.50
CA SER A 37 -15.45 -15.58 32.38
C SER A 37 -15.33 -14.94 33.77
N ASN A 38 -15.01 -15.74 34.79
CA ASN A 38 -14.80 -15.26 36.16
C ASN A 38 -13.50 -14.47 36.38
N LYS A 39 -12.84 -14.02 35.29
CA LYS A 39 -11.60 -13.24 35.34
C LYS A 39 -11.89 -11.75 35.59
N GLU A 40 -10.92 -11.06 36.18
CA GLU A 40 -10.98 -9.61 36.37
C GLU A 40 -11.06 -8.84 35.03
N LEU A 41 -11.74 -7.69 35.04
CA LEU A 41 -11.93 -6.85 33.85
C LEU A 41 -10.61 -6.44 33.18
N THR A 42 -9.58 -6.14 33.97
CA THR A 42 -8.25 -5.81 33.45
C THR A 42 -7.66 -6.96 32.63
N ARG A 43 -7.77 -8.21 33.13
CA ARG A 43 -7.27 -9.39 32.41
C ARG A 43 -8.08 -9.69 31.16
N LYS A 44 -9.39 -9.45 31.17
CA LYS A 44 -10.25 -9.57 29.98
C LYS A 44 -9.85 -8.54 28.91
N CYS A 45 -9.61 -7.30 29.33
CA CYS A 45 -9.15 -6.22 28.46
C CYS A 45 -7.80 -6.57 27.81
N ASP A 46 -6.81 -6.98 28.62
CA ASP A 46 -5.50 -7.37 28.13
C ASP A 46 -5.59 -8.56 27.16
N TYR A 47 -6.36 -9.59 27.48
CA TYR A 47 -6.52 -10.76 26.62
C TYR A 47 -7.15 -10.41 25.26
N LEU A 48 -8.24 -9.63 25.24
CA LEU A 48 -8.87 -9.16 24.00
C LEU A 48 -7.94 -8.25 23.21
N GLY A 49 -7.33 -7.27 23.89
CA GLY A 49 -6.44 -6.29 23.30
C GLY A 49 -5.22 -6.94 22.65
N TYR A 50 -4.51 -7.80 23.38
CA TYR A 50 -3.34 -8.50 22.83
C TYR A 50 -3.69 -9.47 21.70
N SER A 51 -4.84 -10.15 21.78
CA SER A 51 -5.26 -11.06 20.70
C SER A 51 -5.53 -10.32 19.38
N ILE A 52 -6.11 -9.11 19.45
CA ILE A 52 -6.33 -8.29 18.24
C ILE A 52 -5.02 -7.65 17.77
N LEU A 53 -4.22 -7.08 18.68
CA LEU A 53 -2.92 -6.48 18.35
C LEU A 53 -1.91 -7.50 17.80
N GLY A 54 -2.06 -8.78 18.15
CA GLY A 54 -1.27 -9.86 17.55
C GLY A 54 -1.49 -10.00 16.04
N ILE A 55 -2.70 -9.72 15.56
CA ILE A 55 -3.00 -9.70 14.13
C ILE A 55 -2.29 -8.50 13.46
N ASP A 56 -2.35 -7.32 14.07
CA ASP A 56 -1.63 -6.14 13.56
C ASP A 56 -0.12 -6.40 13.45
N ALA A 57 0.47 -7.09 14.45
CA ALA A 57 1.87 -7.45 14.42
C ALA A 57 2.23 -8.43 13.29
N LYS A 58 1.36 -9.42 13.01
CA LYS A 58 1.54 -10.33 11.86
C LYS A 58 1.42 -9.59 10.53
N VAL A 59 0.46 -8.66 10.41
CA VAL A 59 0.30 -7.83 9.22
C VAL A 59 1.55 -6.99 8.99
N GLN A 60 2.09 -6.35 10.05
CA GLN A 60 3.32 -5.56 9.95
C GLN A 60 4.51 -6.41 9.48
N LEU A 61 4.66 -7.63 10.01
CA LEU A 61 5.72 -8.54 9.57
C LEU A 61 5.59 -8.87 8.08
N LEU A 62 4.38 -9.19 7.61
CA LEU A 62 4.13 -9.47 6.20
C LEU A 62 4.40 -8.25 5.31
N GLU A 63 4.08 -7.04 5.77
CA GLU A 63 4.40 -5.81 5.04
C GLU A 63 5.91 -5.63 4.89
N ASP A 64 6.69 -5.92 5.92
CA ASP A 64 8.15 -5.82 5.87
C ASP A 64 8.76 -6.89 4.95
N GLU A 65 8.28 -8.14 5.02
CA GLU A 65 8.67 -9.20 4.07
C GLU A 65 8.32 -8.82 2.62
N ILE A 66 7.16 -8.20 2.37
CA ILE A 66 6.78 -7.71 1.03
C ILE A 66 7.75 -6.64 0.54
N LYS A 67 8.21 -5.73 1.41
CA LYS A 67 9.20 -4.71 1.02
C LYS A 67 10.51 -5.37 0.60
N GLU A 68 11.00 -6.33 1.38
CA GLU A 68 12.22 -7.07 1.04
C GLU A 68 12.09 -7.84 -0.28
N LEU A 69 10.97 -8.56 -0.47
CA LEU A 69 10.71 -9.28 -1.71
C LEU A 69 10.65 -8.35 -2.93
N ARG A 70 10.06 -7.16 -2.79
CA ARG A 70 10.06 -6.13 -3.84
C ARG A 70 11.47 -5.64 -4.15
N PHE A 71 12.26 -5.36 -3.12
CA PHE A 71 13.66 -4.94 -3.28
C PHE A 71 14.47 -6.00 -4.05
N VAL A 72 14.38 -7.28 -3.66
CA VAL A 72 15.09 -8.37 -4.34
C VAL A 72 14.61 -8.52 -5.79
N LYS A 73 13.30 -8.42 -6.04
CA LYS A 73 12.73 -8.46 -7.39
C LYS A 73 13.29 -7.34 -8.28
N ASP A 74 13.36 -6.12 -7.76
CA ASP A 74 13.84 -4.97 -8.55
C ASP A 74 15.36 -5.05 -8.78
N LYS A 75 16.13 -5.54 -7.79
CA LYS A 75 17.56 -5.85 -7.97
C LYS A 75 17.80 -6.88 -9.07
N LEU A 76 17.01 -7.97 -9.10
CA LEU A 76 17.13 -9.01 -10.14
C LEU A 76 16.75 -8.50 -11.53
N LYS A 77 15.73 -7.63 -11.63
CA LYS A 77 15.39 -6.95 -12.89
C LYS A 77 16.53 -6.08 -13.39
N GLY A 78 17.08 -5.23 -12.52
CA GLY A 78 18.21 -4.37 -12.87
C GLY A 78 19.45 -5.17 -13.27
N ALA A 79 19.78 -6.25 -12.55
CA ALA A 79 20.89 -7.13 -12.92
C ALA A 79 20.70 -7.80 -14.29
N LYS A 80 19.47 -8.22 -14.62
CA LYS A 80 19.15 -8.78 -15.95
C LYS A 80 19.29 -7.72 -17.04
N GLU A 81 18.78 -6.52 -16.83
CA GLU A 81 18.89 -5.41 -17.79
C GLU A 81 20.36 -5.05 -18.05
N LEU A 82 21.15 -4.91 -16.98
CA LEU A 82 22.58 -4.66 -17.07
C LEU A 82 23.33 -5.78 -17.82
N ALA A 83 22.98 -7.05 -17.56
CA ALA A 83 23.58 -8.17 -18.26
C ALA A 83 23.27 -8.16 -19.77
N LEU A 84 22.07 -7.72 -20.16
CA LEU A 84 21.69 -7.57 -21.57
C LEU A 84 22.43 -6.41 -22.24
N GLU A 85 22.59 -5.29 -21.55
CA GLU A 85 23.32 -4.11 -22.05
C GLU A 85 24.81 -4.43 -22.26
N VAL A 86 25.48 -4.92 -21.23
CA VAL A 86 26.90 -5.33 -21.30
C VAL A 86 27.08 -6.44 -22.36
N GLY A 87 26.14 -7.39 -22.43
CA GLY A 87 26.16 -8.43 -23.46
C GLY A 87 26.04 -7.87 -24.88
N ALA A 88 25.21 -6.84 -25.10
CA ALA A 88 25.03 -6.19 -26.38
C ALA A 88 26.28 -5.37 -26.79
N GLU A 89 26.90 -4.66 -25.85
CA GLU A 89 28.17 -3.97 -26.06
C GLU A 89 29.25 -4.96 -26.50
N LEU A 90 29.42 -6.05 -25.75
CA LEU A 90 30.43 -7.06 -26.04
C LEU A 90 30.19 -7.77 -27.37
N PHE A 91 28.94 -8.11 -27.69
CA PHE A 91 28.59 -8.69 -28.99
C PHE A 91 28.94 -7.74 -30.14
N SER A 92 28.77 -6.43 -29.95
CA SER A 92 29.14 -5.41 -30.92
C SER A 92 30.66 -5.34 -31.11
N GLU A 93 31.43 -5.38 -30.01
CA GLU A 93 32.90 -5.37 -30.05
C GLU A 93 33.48 -6.60 -30.78
N TYR A 94 32.90 -7.78 -30.56
CA TYR A 94 33.32 -9.01 -31.24
C TYR A 94 32.73 -9.18 -32.64
N GLY A 95 31.85 -8.28 -33.09
CA GLY A 95 31.18 -8.40 -34.39
C GLY A 95 30.18 -9.57 -34.47
N ILE A 96 29.62 -10.00 -33.34
CA ILE A 96 28.67 -11.12 -33.24
C ILE A 96 27.24 -10.58 -33.35
N ALA A 97 26.58 -10.85 -34.47
CA ALA A 97 25.18 -10.46 -34.66
C ALA A 97 24.19 -11.45 -34.02
N LYS A 98 24.51 -12.75 -34.00
CA LYS A 98 23.63 -13.82 -33.51
C LYS A 98 24.43 -15.02 -33.04
N LEU A 99 24.00 -15.65 -31.95
CA LEU A 99 24.44 -16.97 -31.50
C LEU A 99 23.24 -17.93 -31.49
N GLU A 100 23.46 -19.18 -31.89
CA GLU A 100 22.46 -20.25 -31.83
C GLU A 100 22.78 -21.22 -30.70
N GLY A 101 21.75 -21.79 -30.10
CA GLY A 101 21.90 -22.68 -28.95
C GLY A 101 21.07 -23.97 -29.08
N ALA A 102 21.43 -24.97 -28.28
CA ALA A 102 20.72 -26.25 -28.23
C ALA A 102 19.48 -26.22 -27.31
N GLY A 103 19.51 -25.43 -26.22
CA GLY A 103 18.37 -25.25 -25.30
C GLY A 103 17.65 -23.90 -25.42
N ILE A 104 18.30 -22.90 -26.04
CA ILE A 104 17.74 -21.59 -26.39
C ILE A 104 17.94 -21.43 -27.88
N SER A 105 16.88 -21.09 -28.63
CA SER A 105 16.94 -21.02 -30.10
C SER A 105 18.03 -20.07 -30.59
N SER A 106 18.10 -18.86 -30.02
CA SER A 106 19.18 -17.92 -30.30
C SER A 106 19.24 -16.73 -29.35
N ILE A 107 20.41 -16.10 -29.28
CA ILE A 107 20.61 -14.74 -28.77
C ILE A 107 20.94 -13.86 -29.98
N THR A 108 20.25 -12.74 -30.14
CA THR A 108 20.43 -11.83 -31.29
C THR A 108 20.68 -10.43 -30.78
N LEU A 109 21.68 -9.77 -31.35
CA LEU A 109 21.95 -8.37 -31.07
C LEU A 109 20.82 -7.51 -31.64
N TYR A 110 20.08 -6.83 -30.77
CA TYR A 110 19.00 -5.94 -31.19
C TYR A 110 19.58 -4.63 -31.71
N GLN A 111 19.15 -4.20 -32.91
CA GLN A 111 19.45 -2.88 -33.43
C GLN A 111 18.27 -1.94 -33.15
N PRO A 112 18.46 -0.85 -32.38
CA PRO A 112 17.37 0.06 -32.06
C PRO A 112 16.86 0.74 -33.32
N LEU A 113 15.57 0.54 -33.61
CA LEU A 113 14.86 1.30 -34.63
C LEU A 113 14.64 2.72 -34.08
N GLN A 114 15.28 3.73 -34.68
CA GLN A 114 15.01 5.13 -34.32
C GLN A 114 13.62 5.53 -34.82
N SER A 115 12.61 5.32 -33.99
CA SER A 115 11.29 5.92 -34.19
C SER A 115 11.30 7.31 -33.56
N PRO A 116 11.03 8.39 -34.34
CA PRO A 116 11.01 9.73 -33.78
C PRO A 116 9.82 9.87 -32.83
N LYS A 117 10.09 9.84 -31.53
CA LYS A 117 9.13 10.25 -30.50
C LYS A 117 9.26 11.76 -30.29
N LEU A 118 8.21 12.49 -30.66
CA LEU A 118 8.09 13.91 -30.36
C LEU A 118 7.83 14.09 -28.86
N SER A 119 8.86 14.40 -28.07
CA SER A 119 8.69 14.87 -26.70
C SER A 119 8.58 16.38 -26.70
N LEU A 120 7.41 16.90 -26.32
CA LEU A 120 7.16 18.33 -26.15
C LEU A 120 7.37 18.69 -24.69
N THR A 121 8.37 19.52 -24.41
CA THR A 121 8.54 20.16 -23.11
C THR A 121 7.90 21.54 -23.19
N ILE A 122 6.90 21.81 -22.36
CA ILE A 122 6.22 23.11 -22.35
C ILE A 122 7.11 24.11 -21.60
N THR A 123 7.75 25.02 -22.33
CA THR A 123 8.58 26.08 -21.73
C THR A 123 7.75 27.31 -21.32
N ASN A 124 6.62 27.54 -21.98
CA ASN A 124 5.74 28.69 -21.71
C ASN A 124 4.28 28.25 -21.77
N GLU A 125 3.74 27.92 -20.60
CA GLU A 125 2.35 27.49 -20.44
C GLU A 125 1.36 28.60 -20.81
N MET A 126 1.65 29.85 -20.45
CA MET A 126 0.75 31.00 -20.66
C MET A 126 0.46 31.26 -22.14
N ALA A 127 1.51 31.26 -22.98
CA ALA A 127 1.34 31.45 -24.43
C ALA A 127 0.56 30.30 -25.09
N LEU A 128 0.69 29.07 -24.59
CA LEU A 128 -0.08 27.92 -25.09
C LEU A 128 -1.53 27.95 -24.62
N ILE A 129 -1.79 28.44 -23.41
CA ILE A 129 -3.13 28.68 -22.88
C ILE A 129 -3.85 29.74 -23.73
N GLU A 130 -3.18 30.86 -24.03
CA GLU A 130 -3.70 31.91 -24.92
C GLU A 130 -3.90 31.42 -26.37
N ALA A 131 -2.99 30.57 -26.87
CA ALA A 131 -3.10 29.94 -28.18
C ALA A 131 -4.19 28.85 -28.26
N GLY A 132 -4.88 28.55 -27.16
CA GLY A 132 -6.04 27.66 -27.15
C GLY A 132 -5.74 26.18 -26.92
N PHE A 133 -4.52 25.82 -26.51
CA PHE A 133 -4.16 24.44 -26.13
C PHE A 133 -4.64 24.09 -24.71
N VAL A 134 -5.94 24.29 -24.44
CA VAL A 134 -6.56 24.08 -23.11
C VAL A 134 -7.76 23.16 -23.21
N LYS A 135 -7.85 22.19 -22.29
CA LYS A 135 -9.04 21.36 -22.10
C LYS A 135 -9.97 22.01 -21.08
N ARG A 136 -11.13 22.50 -21.51
CA ARG A 136 -12.17 23.04 -20.60
C ARG A 136 -12.93 21.88 -19.95
N VAL A 137 -12.68 21.65 -18.67
CA VAL A 137 -13.39 20.67 -17.84
C VAL A 137 -14.00 21.43 -16.67
N ALA A 138 -15.25 21.10 -16.31
CA ALA A 138 -15.88 21.67 -15.13
C ALA A 138 -15.14 21.21 -13.87
N ASP A 139 -14.76 22.17 -13.03
CA ASP A 139 -14.07 21.89 -11.77
C ASP A 139 -15.08 21.42 -10.73
N THR A 140 -15.11 20.10 -10.53
CA THR A 140 -16.03 19.46 -9.58
C THR A 140 -15.73 19.80 -8.12
N GLU A 141 -14.52 20.24 -7.79
CA GLU A 141 -14.15 20.63 -6.42
C GLU A 141 -14.64 22.06 -6.14
N ALA A 142 -14.37 23.00 -7.05
CA ALA A 142 -14.87 24.36 -6.95
C ALA A 142 -16.41 24.44 -6.91
N ILE A 143 -17.10 23.58 -7.69
CA ILE A 143 -18.57 23.49 -7.67
C ILE A 143 -19.07 22.99 -6.30
N LYS A 144 -18.41 21.99 -5.70
CA LYS A 144 -18.77 21.49 -4.36
C LYS A 144 -18.54 22.55 -3.29
N GLU A 145 -17.42 23.27 -3.35
CA GLU A 145 -17.11 24.34 -2.40
C GLU A 145 -18.09 25.52 -2.53
N ALA A 146 -18.43 25.93 -3.76
CA ALA A 146 -19.43 26.97 -4.00
C ALA A 146 -20.81 26.56 -3.47
N TYR A 147 -21.20 25.29 -3.69
CA TYR A 147 -22.44 24.73 -3.15
C TYR A 147 -22.47 24.73 -1.62
N LEU A 148 -21.38 24.27 -0.97
CA LEU A 148 -21.26 24.26 0.50
C LEU A 148 -21.18 25.68 1.09
N GLY A 149 -20.59 26.64 0.36
CA GLY A 149 -20.50 28.05 0.72
C GLY A 149 -21.78 28.86 0.44
N GLY A 150 -22.83 28.24 -0.11
CA GLY A 150 -24.11 28.88 -0.39
C GLY A 150 -24.12 29.79 -1.63
N GLN A 151 -23.10 29.71 -2.49
CA GLN A 151 -23.02 30.48 -3.73
C GLN A 151 -23.50 29.63 -4.93
N TYR A 152 -24.22 30.24 -5.87
CA TYR A 152 -24.69 29.61 -7.11
C TYR A 152 -25.57 28.36 -6.92
N VAL A 153 -26.21 28.23 -5.75
CA VAL A 153 -27.03 27.06 -5.37
C VAL A 153 -28.13 26.76 -6.40
N GLU A 154 -28.83 27.77 -6.91
CA GLU A 154 -29.87 27.61 -7.94
C GLU A 154 -29.33 27.06 -9.28
N LEU A 155 -28.15 27.52 -9.68
CA LEU A 155 -27.50 27.09 -10.93
C LEU A 155 -26.97 25.66 -10.80
N ILE A 156 -26.41 25.31 -9.63
CA ILE A 156 -25.92 23.96 -9.36
C ILE A 156 -27.10 22.98 -9.27
N HIS A 157 -28.22 23.33 -8.64
CA HIS A 157 -29.43 22.51 -8.64
C HIS A 157 -30.04 22.31 -10.04
N ALA A 158 -29.95 23.32 -10.92
CA ALA A 158 -30.43 23.21 -12.29
C ALA A 158 -29.54 22.32 -13.19
N CYS A 159 -28.25 22.20 -12.86
CA CYS A 159 -27.26 21.51 -13.70
C CYS A 159 -26.69 20.22 -13.07
N CYS A 160 -26.98 19.91 -11.81
CA CYS A 160 -26.43 18.76 -11.08
C CYS A 160 -27.50 18.06 -10.23
N GLU A 161 -27.50 16.73 -10.27
CA GLU A 161 -28.26 15.90 -9.33
C GLU A 161 -27.43 15.74 -8.04
N ILE A 162 -27.92 16.29 -6.93
CA ILE A 162 -27.19 16.34 -5.66
C ILE A 162 -27.79 15.29 -4.72
N GLU A 163 -27.06 14.19 -4.53
CA GLU A 163 -27.40 13.16 -3.54
C GLU A 163 -26.53 13.32 -2.29
N LEU A 164 -27.17 13.69 -1.17
CA LEU A 164 -26.54 13.72 0.15
C LEU A 164 -26.51 12.30 0.73
N HIS A 165 -25.43 11.57 0.47
CA HIS A 165 -25.20 10.27 1.09
C HIS A 165 -24.71 10.44 2.53
N ALA A 166 -25.63 10.32 3.49
CA ALA A 166 -25.29 10.22 4.92
C ALA A 166 -24.65 8.86 5.20
N SER A 167 -23.32 8.77 5.06
CA SER A 167 -22.58 7.56 5.42
C SER A 167 -22.45 7.44 6.95
N THR A 168 -23.27 6.58 7.55
CA THR A 168 -23.12 6.22 8.97
C THR A 168 -22.11 5.08 9.06
N SER A 169 -20.91 5.37 9.57
CA SER A 169 -19.91 4.32 9.78
C SER A 169 -20.34 3.36 10.90
N PRO A 170 -20.08 2.04 10.77
CA PRO A 170 -20.47 1.08 11.80
C PRO A 170 -19.64 1.28 13.08
N LYS A 171 -20.23 0.94 14.23
CA LYS A 171 -19.52 0.95 15.53
C LYS A 171 -18.32 0.00 15.49
N ARG A 172 -17.16 0.47 15.94
CA ARG A 172 -15.90 -0.30 15.98
C ARG A 172 -15.22 -0.12 17.34
N LEU A 173 -14.50 -1.15 17.77
CA LEU A 173 -13.67 -1.07 18.97
C LEU A 173 -12.40 -0.27 18.67
N LYS A 174 -12.00 0.58 19.63
CA LYS A 174 -10.72 1.30 19.60
C LYS A 174 -9.83 0.78 20.71
N ILE A 175 -8.68 0.21 20.36
CA ILE A 175 -7.69 -0.27 21.33
C ILE A 175 -6.69 0.85 21.61
N ASN A 176 -6.70 1.37 22.83
CA ASN A 176 -5.77 2.42 23.25
C ASN A 176 -4.60 1.81 24.02
N LYS A 177 -3.39 1.84 23.43
CA LYS A 177 -2.16 1.34 24.08
C LYS A 177 -1.77 2.26 25.25
N ARG A 178 -1.28 1.68 26.36
CA ARG A 178 -0.73 2.46 27.49
C ARG A 178 0.60 3.11 27.07
N ARG A 179 0.86 4.34 27.54
CA ARG A 179 2.02 5.17 27.13
C ARG A 179 3.39 4.48 27.24
N ALA A 180 3.59 3.58 28.21
CA ALA A 180 4.86 2.85 28.36
C ALA A 180 5.22 1.97 27.14
N VAL A 181 4.22 1.45 26.42
CA VAL A 181 4.40 0.62 25.22
C VAL A 181 4.75 1.48 23.99
N ASN A 182 4.35 2.76 23.97
CA ASN A 182 4.67 3.67 22.87
C ASN A 182 6.17 4.02 22.81
N ASN A 183 6.85 4.06 23.97
CA ASN A 183 8.27 4.40 24.00
C ASN A 183 9.15 3.29 23.42
N LEU A 184 8.80 2.01 23.60
CA LEU A 184 9.55 0.87 23.04
C LEU A 184 9.52 0.83 21.51
N ALA A 185 8.39 1.17 20.87
CA ALA A 185 8.29 1.26 19.41
C ALA A 185 9.06 2.44 18.81
N SER A 186 9.26 3.52 19.59
CA SER A 186 10.03 4.69 19.17
C SER A 186 11.54 4.59 19.40
N LEU A 187 11.99 3.57 20.15
CA LEU A 187 13.40 3.30 20.41
C LEU A 187 14.03 2.43 19.31
N SER A 188 13.28 1.48 18.75
CA SER A 188 13.77 0.63 17.64
C SER A 188 13.97 1.38 16.32
N THR A 189 13.36 2.56 16.15
CA THR A 189 13.53 3.41 14.95
C THR A 189 14.68 4.41 15.07
N LYS A 190 15.28 4.59 16.27
CA LYS A 190 16.36 5.57 16.49
C LYS A 190 17.76 4.98 16.45
N GLU A 191 17.90 3.66 16.62
CA GLU A 191 19.24 3.02 16.59
C GLU A 191 19.75 2.79 15.16
N GLU A 192 18.89 2.82 14.14
CA GLU A 192 19.26 2.58 12.73
C GLU A 192 19.60 3.86 11.94
N GLN A 193 19.55 5.03 12.59
CA GLN A 193 19.97 6.32 12.01
C GLN A 193 21.23 6.90 12.68
N ALA A 194 21.90 6.13 13.54
CA ALA A 194 23.09 6.55 14.28
C ALA A 194 24.30 5.62 14.09
N SER A 195 24.46 5.03 12.90
CA SER A 195 25.68 4.32 12.50
C SER A 195 26.06 4.66 11.07
#